data_AF-A0A8H9YPA4-F1
#
_entry.id   AF-A0A8H9YPA4-F1
#
_cell.length_a   1.000
_cell.length_b   1.000
_cell.length_c   1.000
_cell.angle_alpha   90.00
_cell.angle_beta   90.00
_cell.angle_gamma   90.00
#
_symmetry.space_group_name_H-M   'P 1'
#
loop_
_entity.id
_entity.type
_entity.pdbx_description
1 polymer ?
#
loop_
_entity_poly.entity_id
_entity_poly.type
_entity_poly.pdbx_seq_one_letter_code
_entity_poly.pdbx_strand_id
1 'polypeptide(L)'
;MKRINLKDFAKDRGQPEAASLLGMTQGALSKAIRIGRDVLVIEQGDGTFTAIEIRSFPSCIARNSRLGNAPMLSETIRLSLISEESDNPSVHTSSNAEVA
;
A
#
# COMPACT_ATOMS: atom_id res chain seq x y z
N MET A 1 -4.27 8.26 25.85
CA MET A 1 -3.53 7.15 25.22
C MET A 1 -4.51 6.35 24.36
N LYS A 2 -4.42 6.49 23.04
CA LYS A 2 -5.23 5.72 22.08
C LYS A 2 -4.33 4.70 21.39
N ARG A 3 -4.88 3.52 21.12
CA ARG A 3 -4.17 2.44 20.42
C ARG A 3 -4.94 2.07 19.17
N ILE A 4 -4.24 1.95 18.04
CA ILE A 4 -4.84 1.65 16.74
C ILE A 4 -3.89 0.77 15.93
N ASN A 5 -4.43 -0.14 15.12
CA ASN A 5 -3.63 -0.99 14.25
C ASN A 5 -2.95 -0.14 13.16
N LEU A 6 -1.74 -0.52 12.74
CA LEU A 6 -0.97 0.24 11.74
C LEU A 6 -1.74 0.44 10.43
N LYS A 7 -2.51 -0.56 10.02
CA LYS A 7 -3.35 -0.50 8.82
C LYS A 7 -4.45 0.56 8.93
N ASP A 8 -5.13 0.62 10.06
CA ASP A 8 -6.22 1.57 10.29
C ASP A 8 -5.66 2.98 10.49
N PHE A 9 -4.54 3.11 11.19
CA PHE A 9 -3.81 4.38 11.32
C PHE A 9 -3.43 4.98 9.96
N ALA A 10 -2.90 4.16 9.07
CA ALA A 10 -2.56 4.58 7.71
C ALA A 10 -3.79 4.88 6.84
N LYS A 11 -4.95 4.26 7.14
CA LYS A 11 -6.21 4.55 6.46
C LYS A 11 -6.80 5.90 6.91
N ASP A 12 -6.71 6.19 8.20
CA ASP A 12 -7.26 7.41 8.80
C ASP A 12 -6.44 8.67 8.42
N ARG A 13 -5.11 8.56 8.39
CA ARG A 13 -4.19 9.69 8.10
C ARG A 13 -3.70 9.73 6.64
N GLY A 14 -3.83 8.62 5.92
CA GLY A 14 -3.12 8.42 4.66
C GLY A 14 -1.66 7.98 4.88
N GLN A 15 -1.12 7.24 3.91
CA GLN A 15 0.22 6.65 4.04
C GLN A 15 1.37 7.66 4.17
N PRO A 16 1.42 8.78 3.42
CA PRO A 16 2.54 9.72 3.51
C PRO A 16 2.62 10.37 4.89
N GLU A 17 1.49 10.85 5.43
CA GLU A 17 1.40 11.46 6.75
C GLU A 17 1.71 10.43 7.85
N ALA A 18 1.08 9.26 7.80
CA ALA A 18 1.32 8.19 8.78
C ALA A 18 2.80 7.75 8.83
N ALA A 19 3.46 7.66 7.67
CA ALA A 19 4.88 7.32 7.62
C ALA A 19 5.74 8.43 8.23
N SER A 20 5.42 9.69 7.95
CA SER A 20 6.12 10.84 8.54
C SER A 20 5.94 10.91 10.06
N LEU A 21 4.73 10.68 10.58
CA LEU A 21 4.44 10.66 12.02
C LEU A 21 5.19 9.55 12.77
N LEU A 22 5.47 8.44 12.10
CA LEU A 22 6.20 7.30 12.66
C LEU A 22 7.70 7.33 12.33
N GLY A 23 8.20 8.38 11.69
CA GLY A 23 9.63 8.54 11.38
C GLY A 23 10.18 7.51 10.39
N MET A 24 9.37 7.09 9.40
CA MET A 24 9.77 6.11 8.39
C MET A 24 9.39 6.55 6.97
N THR A 25 9.85 5.80 5.96
CA THR A 25 9.45 6.05 4.57
C THR A 25 8.07 5.47 4.26
N GLN A 26 7.33 6.09 3.34
CA GLN A 26 6.04 5.58 2.87
C GLN A 26 6.16 4.15 2.30
N GLY A 27 7.27 3.84 1.61
CA GLY A 27 7.55 2.49 1.11
C GLY A 27 7.72 1.45 2.22
N ALA A 28 8.35 1.81 3.34
CA ALA A 28 8.49 0.93 4.51
C ALA A 28 7.14 0.65 5.16
N LEU A 29 6.30 1.69 5.32
CA LEU A 29 4.94 1.56 5.82
C LEU A 29 4.08 0.65 4.92
N SER A 30 4.10 0.91 3.61
CA SER A 30 3.39 0.10 2.61
C SER A 30 3.82 -1.37 2.65
N LYS A 31 5.12 -1.65 2.76
CA LYS A 31 5.64 -3.01 2.92
C LYS A 31 5.13 -3.68 4.19
N ALA A 32 5.13 -2.97 5.33
CA ALA A 32 4.67 -3.51 6.60
C ALA A 32 3.19 -3.92 6.55
N ILE A 33 2.34 -3.08 5.95
CA ILE A 33 0.91 -3.37 5.76
C ILE A 33 0.73 -4.54 4.79
N ARG A 34 1.44 -4.54 3.65
CA ARG A 34 1.31 -5.57 2.61
C ARG A 34 1.68 -6.97 3.10
N ILE A 35 2.73 -7.09 3.93
CA ILE A 35 3.13 -8.39 4.48
C ILE A 35 2.34 -8.79 5.72
N GLY A 36 1.41 -7.96 6.18
CA GLY A 36 0.57 -8.22 7.35
C GLY A 36 1.34 -8.28 8.67
N ARG A 37 2.25 -7.33 8.92
CA ARG A 37 2.88 -7.23 10.25
C ARG A 37 1.82 -6.83 11.29
N ASP A 38 1.86 -7.47 12.45
CA ASP A 38 1.04 -7.08 13.59
C ASP A 38 1.72 -5.93 14.34
N VAL A 39 1.26 -4.70 14.07
CA VAL A 39 1.87 -3.48 14.58
C VAL A 39 0.80 -2.57 15.17
N LEU A 40 1.01 -2.17 16.43
CA LEU A 40 0.14 -1.28 17.17
C LEU A 40 0.75 0.11 17.25
N VAL A 41 0.02 1.13 16.82
CA VAL A 41 0.38 2.54 16.96
C VAL A 41 -0.29 3.10 18.21
N ILE A 42 0.49 3.82 19.01
CA ILE A 42 0.11 4.40 20.29
C ILE A 42 0.25 5.92 20.19
N GLU A 43 -0.87 6.62 20.32
CA GLU A 43 -0.93 8.07 20.46
C GLU A 43 -0.72 8.45 21.94
N GLN A 44 0.33 9.22 22.17
CA GLN A 44 0.71 9.73 23.47
C GLN A 44 -0.11 10.97 23.84
N GLY A 45 -0.10 11.37 25.11
CA GLY A 45 -0.87 12.54 25.58
C GLY A 45 -0.39 13.88 25.02
N ASP A 46 0.82 13.92 24.49
CA ASP A 46 1.46 15.09 23.86
C ASP A 46 1.23 15.15 22.33
N GLY A 47 0.47 14.19 21.77
CA GLY A 47 0.22 14.10 20.32
C GLY A 47 1.32 13.41 19.53
N THR A 48 2.36 12.90 20.18
CA THR A 48 3.38 12.07 19.51
C THR A 48 2.87 10.65 19.28
N PHE A 49 3.44 9.98 18.28
CA PHE A 49 3.10 8.61 17.92
C PHE A 49 4.29 7.68 18.13
N THR A 50 4.01 6.52 18.74
CA THR A 50 4.97 5.43 18.91
C THR A 50 4.36 4.14 18.38
N ALA A 51 5.16 3.16 17.99
CA ALA A 51 4.67 1.89 17.45
C ALA A 51 5.40 0.68 18.03
N ILE A 52 4.67 -0.42 18.23
CA ILE A 52 5.20 -1.70 18.74
C ILE A 52 4.79 -2.80 17.75
N GLU A 53 5.74 -3.65 17.35
CA GLU A 53 5.47 -4.86 16.58
C GLU A 53 5.38 -6.07 17.51
N ILE A 54 4.32 -6.86 17.34
CA ILE A 54 4.14 -8.14 18.02
C ILE A 54 4.57 -9.24 17.05
N ARG A 55 5.56 -10.04 17.45
CA ARG A 55 6.09 -11.12 16.62
C ARG A 55 6.48 -12.31 17.48
N SER A 56 6.08 -13.49 17.05
CA SER A 56 6.45 -14.75 17.70
C SER A 56 7.96 -14.93 17.71
N PHE A 57 8.46 -15.50 18.80
CA PHE A 57 9.84 -15.95 18.94
C PHE A 57 9.91 -17.48 18.82
N PRO A 58 10.86 -18.05 18.05
CA PRO A 58 11.90 -17.36 17.29
C PRO A 58 11.34 -16.66 16.04
N SER A 59 11.98 -15.55 15.65
CA SER A 59 11.45 -14.69 14.59
C SER A 59 11.67 -15.26 13.17
N CYS A 60 12.42 -16.36 13.03
CA CYS A 60 12.63 -17.03 11.75
C CYS A 60 11.35 -17.70 11.25
N ILE A 61 10.71 -17.05 10.28
CA ILE A 61 9.60 -17.63 9.52
C ILE A 61 10.22 -18.69 8.60
N ALA A 62 9.88 -19.96 8.77
CA ALA A 62 10.18 -20.99 7.78
C ALA A 62 9.65 -20.51 6.42
N ARG A 63 10.52 -20.45 5.41
CA ARG A 63 10.24 -19.83 4.09
C ARG A 63 9.03 -20.40 3.33
N ASN A 64 8.33 -21.38 3.89
CA ASN A 64 7.28 -22.17 3.25
C ASN A 64 5.85 -21.85 3.72
N SER A 65 5.62 -20.88 4.61
CA SER A 65 4.28 -20.64 5.19
C SER A 65 3.46 -19.48 4.60
N ARG A 66 3.91 -18.79 3.54
CA ARG A 66 3.15 -17.67 2.93
C ARG A 66 2.53 -18.05 1.60
N LEU A 67 1.50 -18.88 1.65
CA LEU A 67 0.43 -18.89 0.65
C LEU A 67 -0.60 -17.85 1.11
N GLY A 68 -0.42 -16.60 0.68
CA GLY A 68 -1.27 -15.47 1.05
C GLY A 68 -1.18 -14.41 -0.04
N ASN A 69 -1.97 -14.62 -1.10
CA ASN A 69 -1.96 -13.92 -2.38
C ASN A 69 -2.36 -12.44 -2.28
N ALA A 70 -1.50 -11.57 -1.75
CA ALA A 70 -1.59 -10.15 -2.04
C ALA A 70 -0.87 -9.89 -3.38
N PRO A 71 -1.58 -9.50 -4.47
CA PRO A 71 -0.93 -9.23 -5.74
C PRO A 71 0.15 -8.18 -5.53
N MET A 72 1.35 -8.44 -6.05
CA MET A 72 2.38 -7.40 -6.12
C MET A 72 1.88 -6.27 -7.04
N LEU A 73 2.41 -5.06 -6.87
CA LEU A 73 2.10 -3.94 -7.76
C LEU A 73 2.24 -4.32 -9.24
N SER A 74 3.24 -5.14 -9.57
CA SER A 74 3.43 -5.68 -10.93
C SER A 74 2.25 -6.55 -11.42
N GLU A 75 1.67 -7.34 -10.53
CA GLU A 75 0.50 -8.19 -10.81
C GLU A 75 -0.73 -7.32 -11.00
N THR A 76 -0.93 -6.31 -10.14
CA THR A 76 -2.01 -5.33 -10.27
C THR A 76 -1.91 -4.55 -11.58
N ILE A 77 -0.71 -4.05 -11.93
CA ILE A 77 -0.47 -3.36 -13.21
C ILE A 77 -0.81 -4.28 -14.38
N ARG A 78 -0.41 -5.56 -14.34
CA ARG A 78 -0.77 -6.54 -15.37
C ARG A 78 -2.27 -6.72 -15.51
N LEU A 79 -3.00 -6.89 -14.41
CA LEU A 79 -4.46 -7.09 -14.43
C LEU A 79 -5.21 -5.86 -14.95
N SER A 80 -4.73 -4.65 -14.64
CA SER A 80 -5.30 -3.41 -15.18
C SER A 80 -5.09 -3.29 -16.70
N LEU A 81 -3.91 -3.64 -17.20
CA LEU A 81 -3.62 -3.60 -18.65
C LEU A 81 -4.46 -4.59 -19.46
N ILE A 82 -4.87 -5.71 -18.86
CA ILE A 82 -5.74 -6.72 -19.49
C ILE A 82 -7.20 -6.23 -19.60
N SER A 83 -7.62 -5.30 -18.74
CA SER A 83 -9.01 -4.78 -18.74
C SER A 83 -9.26 -3.72 -19.81
N GLU A 84 -8.22 -3.18 -20.43
CA GLU A 84 -8.30 -2.17 -21.51
C GLU A 84 -8.50 -2.79 -22.90
N GLU A 85 -8.52 -4.13 -23.02
CA GLU A 85 -8.64 -4.86 -24.30
C GLU A 85 -10.08 -5.36 -24.58
N SER A 86 -11.08 -4.65 -24.07
CA SER A 86 -12.50 -4.91 -24.34
C SER A 86 -13.08 -3.84 -25.27
N ASP A 87 -12.94 -4.07 -26.58
CA ASP A 87 -13.79 -3.60 -27.68
C ASP A 87 -14.35 -2.16 -27.61
N ASN A 88 -13.50 -1.16 -27.85
CA ASN A 88 -13.93 0.04 -28.59
C ASN A 88 -12.70 0.79 -29.16
N PRO A 89 -12.49 0.84 -30.49
CA PRO A 89 -11.44 1.68 -31.06
C PRO A 89 -11.89 3.15 -31.02
N SER A 90 -11.52 3.89 -29.98
CA SER A 90 -11.63 5.35 -29.96
C SER A 90 -10.47 6.00 -30.74
N VAL A 91 -10.44 5.80 -32.06
CA VAL A 91 -9.55 6.54 -32.96
C VAL A 91 -10.30 7.76 -33.46
N HIS A 92 -9.98 8.95 -32.96
CA HIS A 92 -10.34 10.18 -33.65
C HIS A 92 -9.30 10.47 -34.74
N THR A 93 -9.64 10.16 -35.99
CA THR A 93 -8.89 10.64 -37.16
C THR A 93 -9.22 12.10 -37.39
N SER A 94 -8.42 13.00 -36.85
CA SER A 94 -8.48 14.42 -37.18
C SER A 94 -7.15 14.86 -37.76
N SER A 95 -7.01 14.77 -39.08
CA SER A 95 -6.31 15.77 -39.90
C SER A 95 -6.50 15.46 -41.39
N ASN A 96 -7.22 16.33 -42.10
CA ASN A 96 -6.93 16.70 -43.49
C ASN A 96 -7.63 18.04 -43.74
N ALA A 97 -6.91 19.13 -43.47
CA ALA A 97 -7.27 20.44 -43.98
C ALA A 97 -6.84 20.51 -45.45
N GLU A 98 -7.77 20.96 -46.28
CA GLU A 98 -7.63 21.13 -47.72
C GLU A 98 -6.46 22.05 -48.09
N VAL A 99 -5.68 21.66 -49.09
CA VAL A 99 -4.70 22.54 -49.75
C VAL A 99 -5.39 23.12 -50.99
N ALA A 100 -5.52 24.45 -51.02
CA ALA A 100 -5.95 25.23 -52.18
C ALA A 100 -4.78 25.48 -53.15
#